data_AF-A0A7X7DIY0-F1
#
_entry.id   AF-A0A7X7DIY0-F1
#
_cell.length_a   1.000
_cell.length_b   1.000
_cell.length_c   1.000
_cell.angle_alpha   90.00
_cell.angle_beta   90.00
_cell.angle_gamma   90.00
#
_symmetry.space_group_name_H-M   'P 1'
#
loop_
_entity.id
_entity.type
_entity.pdbx_description
1 polymer ?
#
loop_
_entity_poly.entity_id
_entity_poly.type
_entity_poly.pdbx_seq_one_letter_code
_entity_poly.pdbx_strand_id
1 'polypeptide(L)'
;MILKKQIRQHISIAVLGSIITVVNLPLQASESLSEKYQRTENAFEKKQILLEIGAQQKNTTTKQARSSLRSAAASVADPVVSTQDIATIKTALNDKNATIVSEAVNCTGALKISGLDESLIDMYRNADLTYDGYAERVKISIIRAMGLNRSTTSDQFIISLLEESNGDHIATAILQTIRQTADPLFISYLKQFRSKFEQKIHDYKINNVNPIIYSEIESNVNLALEIETSISEGRK
;
A
#
# COMPACT_ATOMS: atom_id res chain seq x y z
N MET A 1 -63.81 -6.56 -8.31
CA MET A 1 -63.87 -5.08 -8.34
C MET A 1 -63.58 -4.57 -6.93
N ILE A 2 -62.35 -4.13 -6.73
CA ILE A 2 -61.73 -3.35 -5.62
C ILE A 2 -62.42 -3.37 -4.24
N LEU A 3 -61.82 -4.13 -3.30
CA LEU A 3 -61.99 -3.96 -1.85
C LEU A 3 -60.88 -3.02 -1.33
N LYS A 4 -61.21 -1.78 -0.96
CA LYS A 4 -60.32 -0.91 -0.16
C LYS A 4 -60.65 -1.13 1.32
N LYS A 5 -59.73 -1.71 2.09
CA LYS A 5 -59.82 -1.74 3.56
C LYS A 5 -58.48 -1.32 4.16
N GLN A 6 -58.54 -0.24 4.93
CA GLN A 6 -57.47 0.29 5.76
C GLN A 6 -56.92 -0.77 6.71
N ILE A 7 -55.60 -0.85 6.84
CA ILE A 7 -54.91 -1.54 7.94
C ILE A 7 -54.32 -0.45 8.84
N ARG A 8 -54.84 -0.38 10.07
CA ARG A 8 -54.21 0.21 11.25
C ARG A 8 -53.60 -0.93 12.07
N GLN A 9 -52.69 -0.56 12.98
CA GLN A 9 -52.14 -1.34 14.11
C GLN A 9 -51.03 -2.34 13.71
N HIS A 10 -49.94 -2.55 14.45
CA HIS A 10 -49.51 -2.25 15.82
C HIS A 10 -47.96 -2.31 15.83
N ILE A 11 -47.30 -1.60 16.76
CA ILE A 11 -46.36 -2.18 17.74
C ILE A 11 -46.27 -1.18 18.91
N SER A 12 -46.67 -1.63 20.09
CA SER A 12 -46.60 -0.92 21.36
C SER A 12 -45.46 -1.47 22.22
N ILE A 13 -44.63 -0.55 22.74
CA ILE A 13 -44.21 -0.33 24.14
C ILE A 13 -43.71 -1.52 25.00
N ALA A 14 -42.56 -1.30 25.68
CA ALA A 14 -42.16 -1.66 27.07
C ALA A 14 -40.79 -2.40 27.15
N VAL A 15 -39.83 -2.22 28.08
CA VAL A 15 -39.70 -1.50 29.38
C VAL A 15 -38.28 -1.76 29.97
N LEU A 16 -37.71 -0.79 30.74
CA LEU A 16 -36.61 -0.87 31.76
C LEU A 16 -35.21 -1.33 31.30
N GLY A 17 -34.05 -0.76 31.69
CA GLY A 17 -33.67 0.16 32.76
C GLY A 17 -32.34 -0.33 33.36
N SER A 18 -31.23 0.41 33.18
CA SER A 18 -30.01 0.37 34.01
C SER A 18 -29.01 1.46 33.60
N ILE A 19 -29.11 2.59 34.30
CA ILE A 19 -28.06 3.53 34.76
C ILE A 19 -26.69 3.44 34.05
N ILE A 20 -26.40 4.44 33.20
CA ILE A 20 -25.10 5.11 33.25
C ILE A 20 -25.40 6.59 33.44
N THR A 21 -25.16 7.07 34.66
CA THR A 21 -25.09 8.49 34.98
C THR A 21 -23.90 9.06 34.22
N VAL A 22 -24.11 9.48 32.97
CA VAL A 22 -23.13 10.30 32.28
C VAL A 22 -23.25 11.69 32.88
N VAL A 23 -22.26 12.01 33.71
CA VAL A 23 -21.97 13.36 34.20
C VAL A 23 -22.11 14.31 33.00
N ASN A 24 -23.00 15.28 33.18
CA ASN A 24 -23.30 16.33 32.22
C ASN A 24 -22.06 17.22 32.06
N LEU A 25 -21.09 16.78 31.26
CA LEU A 25 -20.05 17.64 30.70
C LEU A 25 -20.68 18.31 29.48
N PRO A 26 -20.70 19.65 29.40
CA PRO A 26 -21.18 20.31 28.21
C PRO A 26 -20.24 19.90 27.07
N LEU A 27 -20.75 19.10 26.13
CA LEU A 27 -20.19 19.06 24.79
C LEU A 27 -20.30 20.48 24.24
N GLN A 28 -19.22 21.25 24.34
CA GLN A 28 -19.05 22.39 23.46
C GLN A 28 -19.09 21.83 22.04
N ALA A 29 -20.18 22.10 21.33
CA ALA A 29 -20.29 21.80 19.92
C ALA A 29 -19.11 22.47 19.22
N SER A 30 -18.12 21.68 18.79
CA SER A 30 -17.03 22.18 17.96
C SER A 30 -17.66 22.65 16.65
N GLU A 31 -17.65 23.96 16.41
CA GLU A 31 -18.15 24.58 15.18
C GLU A 31 -17.48 23.93 13.97
N SER A 32 -18.26 23.59 12.94
CA SER A 32 -17.70 22.99 11.72
C SER A 32 -16.93 24.04 10.92
N LEU A 33 -15.87 23.63 10.21
CA LEU A 33 -15.08 24.56 9.37
C LEU A 33 -15.93 25.27 8.30
N SER A 34 -17.03 24.63 7.85
CA SER A 34 -18.00 25.23 6.92
C SER A 34 -18.78 26.38 7.56
N GLU A 35 -19.21 26.22 8.82
CA GLU A 35 -19.87 27.28 9.59
C GLU A 35 -18.89 28.42 9.91
N LYS A 36 -17.66 28.08 10.28
CA LYS A 36 -16.57 29.06 10.51
C LYS A 36 -16.27 29.87 9.24
N TYR A 37 -16.23 29.23 8.07
CA TYR A 37 -16.03 29.92 6.78
C TYR A 37 -17.14 30.95 6.48
N GLN A 38 -18.40 30.59 6.75
CA GLN A 38 -19.56 31.46 6.47
C GLN A 38 -19.56 32.73 7.33
N ARG A 39 -19.02 32.67 8.55
CA ARG A 39 -18.99 33.81 9.49
C ARG A 39 -17.74 34.68 9.41
N THR A 40 -16.66 34.17 8.83
CA THR A 40 -15.38 34.89 8.77
C THR A 40 -15.43 35.98 7.69
N GLU A 41 -15.23 37.24 8.04
CA GLU A 41 -15.17 38.35 7.05
C GLU A 41 -13.75 38.59 6.53
N ASN A 42 -12.72 38.20 7.30
CA ASN A 42 -11.33 38.35 6.93
C ASN A 42 -10.94 37.42 5.76
N ALA A 43 -10.44 38.00 4.66
CA ALA A 43 -10.09 37.27 3.45
C ALA A 43 -8.91 36.30 3.62
N PHE A 44 -7.93 36.63 4.47
CA PHE A 44 -6.79 35.75 4.73
C PHE A 44 -7.22 34.52 5.54
N GLU A 45 -8.03 34.73 6.57
CA GLU A 45 -8.55 33.64 7.41
C GLU A 45 -9.53 32.74 6.65
N LYS A 46 -10.39 33.30 5.78
CA LYS A 46 -11.21 32.54 4.83
C LYS A 46 -10.38 31.65 3.90
N LYS A 47 -9.24 32.15 3.40
CA LYS A 47 -8.34 31.37 2.54
C LYS A 47 -7.74 30.17 3.29
N GLN A 48 -7.37 30.35 4.55
CA GLN A 48 -6.85 29.25 5.39
C GLN A 48 -7.93 28.20 5.67
N ILE A 49 -9.15 28.62 6.02
CA ILE A 49 -10.26 27.70 6.26
C ILE A 49 -10.61 26.90 4.99
N LEU A 50 -10.59 27.52 3.81
CA LEU A 50 -10.80 26.81 2.54
C LEU A 50 -9.70 25.77 2.25
N LEU A 51 -8.44 26.09 2.57
CA LEU A 51 -7.33 25.14 2.46
C LEU A 51 -7.53 23.95 3.41
N GLU A 52 -7.97 24.20 4.65
CA GLU A 52 -8.26 23.15 5.62
C GLU A 52 -9.46 22.29 5.22
N ILE A 53 -10.54 22.89 4.71
CA ILE A 53 -11.69 22.16 4.16
C ILE A 53 -11.25 21.29 2.98
N GLY A 54 -10.46 21.85 2.05
CA GLY A 54 -9.91 21.11 0.91
C GLY A 54 -9.02 19.94 1.35
N ALA A 55 -8.18 20.14 2.36
CA ALA A 55 -7.36 19.09 2.94
C ALA A 55 -8.20 18.00 3.63
N GLN A 56 -9.25 18.37 4.38
CA GLN A 56 -10.18 17.42 5.00
C GLN A 56 -10.97 16.62 3.97
N GLN A 57 -11.45 17.26 2.90
CA GLN A 57 -12.16 16.59 1.80
C GLN A 57 -11.22 15.60 1.10
N LYS A 58 -10.00 16.04 0.74
CA LYS A 58 -8.98 15.16 0.13
C LYS A 58 -8.66 13.95 1.01
N ASN A 59 -8.51 14.16 2.33
CA ASN A 59 -8.29 13.07 3.29
C ASN A 59 -9.49 12.11 3.37
N THR A 60 -10.71 12.64 3.35
CA THR A 60 -11.95 11.84 3.39
C THR A 60 -12.09 10.98 2.14
N THR A 61 -11.91 11.56 0.95
CA THR A 61 -11.94 10.84 -0.33
C THR A 61 -10.85 9.77 -0.39
N THR A 62 -9.64 10.08 0.08
CA THR A 62 -8.53 9.10 0.17
C THR A 62 -8.89 7.95 1.11
N LYS A 63 -9.50 8.22 2.26
CA LYS A 63 -9.92 7.18 3.22
C LYS A 63 -11.01 6.28 2.64
N GLN A 64 -11.99 6.86 1.94
CA GLN A 64 -13.05 6.11 1.27
C GLN A 64 -12.50 5.21 0.17
N ALA A 65 -11.67 5.75 -0.74
CA ALA A 65 -11.05 4.98 -1.82
C ALA A 65 -10.23 3.79 -1.29
N ARG A 66 -9.43 4.01 -0.24
CA ARG A 66 -8.66 2.93 0.41
C ARG A 66 -9.56 1.88 1.06
N SER A 67 -10.66 2.28 1.68
CA SER A 67 -11.61 1.33 2.25
C SER A 67 -12.20 0.45 1.16
N SER A 68 -12.61 1.04 0.03
CA SER A 68 -13.15 0.29 -1.12
C SER A 68 -12.13 -0.69 -1.69
N LEU A 69 -10.86 -0.28 -1.87
CA LEU A 69 -9.79 -1.14 -2.35
C LEU A 69 -9.50 -2.31 -1.39
N ARG A 70 -9.51 -2.06 -0.08
CA ARG A 70 -9.35 -3.12 0.92
C ARG A 70 -10.53 -4.07 0.96
N SER A 71 -11.75 -3.57 0.80
CA SER A 71 -12.93 -4.43 0.67
C SER A 71 -12.81 -5.32 -0.57
N ALA A 72 -12.35 -4.77 -1.70
CA ALA A 72 -12.07 -5.55 -2.92
C ALA A 72 -10.95 -6.59 -2.73
N ALA A 73 -9.93 -6.32 -1.90
CA ALA A 73 -8.90 -7.29 -1.57
C ALA A 73 -9.29 -8.26 -0.43
N ALA A 74 -10.30 -7.95 0.38
CA ALA A 74 -10.80 -8.83 1.43
C ALA A 74 -11.81 -9.86 0.90
N SER A 75 -12.42 -9.61 -0.28
CA SER A 75 -13.31 -10.57 -0.95
C SER A 75 -12.57 -11.80 -1.52
N VAL A 76 -11.24 -11.87 -1.40
CA VAL A 76 -10.36 -12.98 -1.85
C VAL A 76 -10.69 -14.34 -1.17
N ALA A 77 -11.53 -14.35 -0.13
CA ALA A 77 -12.09 -15.60 0.40
C ALA A 77 -13.08 -16.28 -0.58
N ASP A 78 -13.52 -15.57 -1.64
CA ASP A 78 -14.40 -16.08 -2.69
C ASP A 78 -13.63 -16.19 -4.03
N PRO A 79 -13.73 -17.31 -4.78
CA PRO A 79 -12.88 -17.60 -5.94
C PRO A 79 -13.18 -16.76 -7.21
N VAL A 80 -14.11 -15.80 -7.14
CA VAL A 80 -14.48 -14.95 -8.28
C VAL A 80 -14.31 -13.50 -7.91
N VAL A 81 -13.19 -12.91 -8.33
CA VAL A 81 -12.99 -11.46 -8.26
C VAL A 81 -14.06 -10.80 -9.14
N SER A 82 -14.87 -9.91 -8.57
CA SER A 82 -15.93 -9.27 -9.34
C SER A 82 -15.35 -8.35 -10.41
N THR A 83 -16.03 -8.23 -11.55
CA THR A 83 -15.66 -7.28 -12.62
C THR A 83 -15.65 -5.83 -12.11
N GLN A 84 -16.49 -5.52 -11.11
CA GLN A 84 -16.54 -4.22 -10.46
C GLN A 84 -15.30 -3.94 -9.61
N ASP A 85 -14.74 -4.94 -8.92
CA ASP A 85 -13.51 -4.81 -8.14
C ASP A 85 -12.31 -4.53 -9.06
N ILE A 86 -12.22 -5.27 -10.17
CA ILE A 86 -11.18 -5.05 -11.19
C ILE A 86 -11.29 -3.64 -11.78
N ALA A 87 -12.50 -3.17 -12.10
CA ALA A 87 -12.71 -1.82 -12.64
C ALA A 87 -12.32 -0.73 -11.63
N THR A 88 -12.65 -0.93 -10.35
CA THR A 88 -12.28 -0.01 -9.26
C THR A 88 -10.77 0.07 -9.10
N ILE A 89 -10.08 -1.08 -9.12
CA ILE A 89 -8.61 -1.14 -9.04
C ILE A 89 -7.98 -0.46 -10.25
N LYS A 90 -8.43 -0.76 -11.48
CA LYS A 90 -7.92 -0.13 -12.70
C LYS A 90 -8.09 1.39 -12.69
N THR A 91 -9.20 1.88 -12.13
CA THR A 91 -9.40 3.33 -11.95
C THR A 91 -8.40 3.90 -10.96
N ALA A 92 -8.21 3.25 -9.81
CA ALA A 92 -7.30 3.68 -8.77
C ALA A 92 -5.81 3.61 -9.16
N LEU A 93 -5.42 2.72 -10.07
CA LEU A 93 -4.06 2.66 -10.64
C LEU A 93 -3.68 3.92 -11.42
N ASN A 94 -4.67 4.69 -11.90
CA ASN A 94 -4.47 5.94 -12.63
C ASN A 94 -4.62 7.19 -11.73
N ASP A 95 -4.72 7.03 -10.41
CA ASP A 95 -4.83 8.15 -9.48
C ASP A 95 -3.49 8.90 -9.33
N LYS A 96 -3.53 10.20 -9.04
CA LYS A 96 -2.32 11.01 -8.79
C LYS A 96 -1.81 10.87 -7.36
N ASN A 97 -2.62 10.32 -6.46
CA ASN A 97 -2.27 10.12 -5.06
C ASN A 97 -1.55 8.77 -4.90
N ALA A 98 -0.25 8.84 -4.62
CA ALA A 98 0.60 7.67 -4.37
C ALA A 98 0.04 6.70 -3.32
N THR A 99 -0.70 7.20 -2.32
CA THR A 99 -1.31 6.31 -1.30
C THR A 99 -2.42 5.45 -1.90
N ILE A 100 -3.24 6.00 -2.79
CA ILE A 100 -4.32 5.29 -3.48
C ILE A 100 -3.70 4.28 -4.45
N VAL A 101 -2.72 4.73 -5.24
CA VAL A 101 -2.01 3.89 -6.22
C VAL A 101 -1.32 2.71 -5.54
N SER A 102 -0.53 2.94 -4.47
CA SER A 102 0.12 1.86 -3.74
C SER A 102 -0.86 0.83 -3.19
N GLU A 103 -2.02 1.27 -2.68
CA GLU A 103 -3.06 0.34 -2.21
C GLU A 103 -3.63 -0.45 -3.39
N ALA A 104 -3.93 0.20 -4.52
CA ALA A 104 -4.43 -0.45 -5.72
C ALA A 104 -3.44 -1.49 -6.29
N VAL A 105 -2.15 -1.15 -6.34
CA VAL A 105 -1.08 -2.08 -6.75
C VAL A 105 -1.00 -3.27 -5.79
N ASN A 106 -1.09 -3.06 -4.48
CA ASN A 106 -1.12 -4.21 -3.55
C ASN A 106 -2.34 -5.11 -3.82
N CYS A 107 -3.49 -4.54 -4.14
CA CYS A 107 -4.68 -5.30 -4.51
C CYS A 107 -4.47 -6.12 -5.79
N THR A 108 -3.75 -5.60 -6.80
CA THR A 108 -3.49 -6.38 -8.03
C THR A 108 -2.71 -7.66 -7.73
N GLY A 109 -1.69 -7.59 -6.87
CA GLY A 109 -0.92 -8.75 -6.44
C GLY A 109 -1.74 -9.72 -5.57
N ALA A 110 -2.50 -9.20 -4.60
CA ALA A 110 -3.33 -10.03 -3.72
C ALA A 110 -4.42 -10.81 -4.49
N LEU A 111 -5.00 -10.18 -5.51
CA LEU A 111 -6.05 -10.76 -6.36
C LEU A 111 -5.48 -11.50 -7.58
N LYS A 112 -4.16 -11.50 -7.77
CA LYS A 112 -3.46 -12.08 -8.93
C LYS A 112 -4.06 -11.63 -10.27
N ILE A 113 -4.36 -10.33 -10.38
CA ILE A 113 -4.95 -9.76 -11.60
C ILE A 113 -3.92 -9.83 -12.72
N SER A 114 -4.20 -10.64 -13.73
CA SER A 114 -3.32 -10.85 -14.88
C SER A 114 -3.37 -9.71 -15.89
N GLY A 115 -2.34 -9.63 -16.73
CA GLY A 115 -2.26 -8.67 -17.85
C GLY A 115 -1.95 -7.23 -17.43
N LEU A 116 -1.45 -7.01 -16.21
CA LEU A 116 -1.06 -5.69 -15.72
C LEU A 116 0.46 -5.49 -15.58
N ASP A 117 1.25 -6.55 -15.77
CA ASP A 117 2.69 -6.54 -15.47
C ASP A 117 3.44 -5.43 -16.21
N GLU A 118 3.22 -5.26 -17.52
CA GLU A 118 3.84 -4.18 -18.30
C GLU A 118 3.46 -2.79 -17.78
N SER A 119 2.18 -2.58 -17.45
CA SER A 119 1.72 -1.31 -16.88
C SER A 119 2.34 -1.04 -15.50
N LEU A 120 2.55 -2.08 -14.70
CA LEU A 120 3.23 -1.96 -13.40
C LEU A 120 4.73 -1.65 -13.58
N ILE A 121 5.39 -2.25 -14.57
CA ILE A 121 6.79 -1.95 -14.91
C ILE A 121 6.93 -0.50 -15.39
N ASP A 122 6.05 -0.03 -16.27
CA ASP A 122 6.05 1.35 -16.72
C ASP A 122 5.76 2.33 -15.57
N MET A 123 4.83 1.98 -14.67
CA MET A 123 4.57 2.76 -13.46
C MET A 123 5.80 2.82 -12.54
N TYR A 124 6.54 1.71 -12.39
CA TYR A 124 7.76 1.67 -11.60
C TYR A 124 8.82 2.63 -12.14
N ARG A 125 9.06 2.58 -13.46
CA ARG A 125 10.05 3.42 -14.15
C ARG A 125 9.72 4.91 -14.06
N ASN A 126 8.43 5.26 -14.11
CA ASN A 126 7.97 6.65 -14.08
C ASN A 126 7.61 7.16 -12.68
N ALA A 127 7.76 6.35 -11.63
CA ALA A 127 7.30 6.70 -10.29
C ALA A 127 7.95 7.99 -9.77
N ASP A 128 9.25 8.19 -10.00
CA ASP A 128 9.97 9.39 -9.54
C ASP A 128 9.49 10.67 -10.23
N LEU A 129 9.02 10.55 -11.48
CA LEU A 129 8.47 11.66 -12.25
C LEU A 129 7.01 11.97 -11.87
N THR A 130 6.31 10.98 -11.33
CA THR A 130 4.84 11.05 -11.13
C THR A 130 4.48 11.35 -9.67
N TYR A 131 5.23 10.81 -8.71
CA TYR A 131 4.88 10.80 -7.30
C TYR A 131 5.97 11.47 -6.45
N ASP A 132 6.06 12.80 -6.53
CA ASP A 132 7.05 13.59 -5.79
C ASP A 132 7.03 13.28 -4.29
N GLY A 133 8.19 12.92 -3.72
CA GLY A 133 8.36 12.50 -2.33
C GLY A 133 7.72 11.16 -1.92
N TYR A 134 7.02 10.47 -2.82
CA TYR A 134 6.30 9.22 -2.53
C TYR A 134 6.56 8.08 -3.53
N ALA A 135 7.44 8.29 -4.52
CA ALA A 135 7.77 7.32 -5.55
C ALA A 135 8.24 5.97 -4.98
N GLU A 136 9.09 6.01 -3.96
CA GLU A 136 9.61 4.81 -3.29
C GLU A 136 8.49 3.89 -2.78
N ARG A 137 7.45 4.48 -2.16
CA ARG A 137 6.29 3.72 -1.68
C ARG A 137 5.59 2.97 -2.82
N VAL A 138 5.41 3.64 -3.96
CA VAL A 138 4.78 3.04 -5.14
C VAL A 138 5.66 1.92 -5.70
N LYS A 139 6.97 2.17 -5.83
CA LYS A 139 7.95 1.17 -6.27
C LYS A 139 7.95 -0.08 -5.40
N ILE A 140 7.96 0.07 -4.07
CA ILE A 140 7.91 -1.06 -3.12
C ILE A 140 6.60 -1.85 -3.27
N SER A 141 5.46 -1.17 -3.42
CA SER A 141 4.18 -1.83 -3.68
C SER A 141 4.21 -2.63 -4.98
N ILE A 142 4.79 -2.07 -6.05
CA ILE A 142 4.94 -2.78 -7.33
C ILE A 142 5.82 -4.02 -7.18
N ILE A 143 6.99 -3.89 -6.54
CA ILE A 143 7.89 -5.02 -6.27
C ILE A 143 7.15 -6.17 -5.56
N ARG A 144 6.35 -5.86 -4.54
CA ARG A 144 5.55 -6.86 -3.83
C ARG A 144 4.47 -7.48 -4.71
N ALA A 145 3.74 -6.67 -5.47
CA ALA A 145 2.67 -7.15 -6.34
C ALA A 145 3.20 -8.10 -7.43
N MET A 146 4.34 -7.76 -8.05
CA MET A 146 5.00 -8.60 -9.05
C MET A 146 5.41 -9.95 -8.43
N GLY A 147 5.98 -9.94 -7.21
CA GLY A 147 6.29 -11.16 -6.49
C GLY A 147 5.09 -12.03 -6.11
N LEU A 148 3.88 -11.47 -6.04
CA LEU A 148 2.65 -12.26 -5.82
C LEU A 148 2.05 -12.79 -7.12
N ASN A 149 2.19 -12.06 -8.22
CA ASN A 149 1.69 -12.42 -9.55
C ASN A 149 2.40 -13.64 -10.13
N ARG A 150 3.74 -13.70 -9.99
CA ARG A 150 4.57 -14.86 -10.41
C ARG A 150 4.38 -15.27 -11.87
N SER A 151 4.16 -14.29 -12.74
CA SER A 151 4.31 -14.48 -14.18
C SER A 151 5.79 -14.49 -14.54
N THR A 152 6.14 -15.04 -15.70
CA THR A 152 7.52 -14.98 -16.22
C THR A 152 8.03 -13.54 -16.31
N THR A 153 7.18 -12.60 -16.75
CA THR A 153 7.50 -11.17 -16.79
C THR A 153 7.77 -10.62 -15.39
N SER A 154 6.96 -11.00 -14.39
CA SER A 154 7.16 -10.59 -13.00
C SER A 154 8.47 -11.09 -12.43
N ASP A 155 8.78 -12.37 -12.62
CA ASP A 155 10.00 -12.98 -12.10
C ASP A 155 11.24 -12.36 -12.78
N GLN A 156 11.21 -12.16 -14.10
CA GLN A 156 12.27 -11.47 -14.85
C GLN A 156 12.49 -10.03 -14.37
N PHE A 157 11.41 -9.29 -14.09
CA PHE A 157 11.50 -7.95 -13.55
C PHE A 157 12.12 -7.92 -12.14
N ILE A 158 11.75 -8.84 -11.26
CA ILE A 158 12.37 -8.95 -9.92
C ILE A 158 13.86 -9.30 -10.03
N ILE A 159 14.22 -10.20 -10.95
CA ILE A 159 15.61 -10.54 -11.24
C ILE A 159 16.39 -9.30 -11.70
N SER A 160 15.88 -8.56 -12.69
CA SER A 160 16.58 -7.37 -13.21
C SER A 160 16.77 -6.31 -12.12
N LEU A 161 15.75 -6.09 -11.27
CA LEU A 161 15.87 -5.18 -10.13
C LEU A 161 16.94 -5.63 -9.13
N LEU A 162 17.07 -6.93 -8.88
CA LEU A 162 18.10 -7.45 -7.98
C LEU A 162 19.52 -7.24 -8.55
N GLU A 163 19.70 -7.46 -9.86
CA GLU A 163 20.97 -7.27 -10.56
C GLU A 163 21.41 -5.79 -10.60
N GLU A 164 20.46 -4.90 -10.91
CA GLU A 164 20.66 -3.45 -10.98
C GLU A 164 20.78 -2.79 -9.60
N SER A 165 20.37 -3.49 -8.53
CA SER A 165 20.38 -2.96 -7.18
C SER A 165 21.76 -2.48 -6.73
N ASN A 166 21.77 -1.38 -5.96
CA ASN A 166 22.95 -0.81 -5.32
C ASN A 166 23.07 -1.16 -3.82
N GLY A 167 22.21 -2.06 -3.32
CA GLY A 167 22.21 -2.52 -1.94
C GLY A 167 21.53 -1.56 -0.96
N ASP A 168 20.64 -0.70 -1.46
CA ASP A 168 19.85 0.28 -0.72
C ASP A 168 18.54 -0.31 -0.14
N HIS A 169 17.67 0.54 0.38
CA HIS A 169 16.38 0.16 0.95
C HIS A 169 15.44 -0.51 -0.07
N ILE A 170 15.56 -0.21 -1.37
CA ILE A 170 14.82 -0.92 -2.43
C ILE A 170 15.34 -2.37 -2.52
N ALA A 171 16.64 -2.60 -2.35
CA ALA A 171 17.20 -3.95 -2.26
C ALA A 171 16.54 -4.77 -1.14
N THR A 172 16.31 -4.17 0.02
CA THR A 172 15.60 -4.84 1.12
C THR A 172 14.19 -5.26 0.70
N ALA A 173 13.46 -4.39 -0.01
CA ALA A 173 12.12 -4.74 -0.50
C ALA A 173 12.14 -5.89 -1.51
N ILE A 174 13.10 -5.90 -2.44
CA ILE A 174 13.30 -6.98 -3.41
C ILE A 174 13.59 -8.30 -2.69
N LEU A 175 14.53 -8.30 -1.75
CA LEU A 175 14.92 -9.49 -0.98
C LEU A 175 13.75 -10.02 -0.14
N GLN A 176 12.98 -9.15 0.51
CA GLN A 176 11.79 -9.57 1.26
C GLN A 176 10.71 -10.17 0.34
N THR A 177 10.55 -9.65 -0.87
CA THR A 177 9.66 -10.25 -1.86
C THR A 177 10.16 -11.65 -2.26
N ILE A 178 11.46 -11.81 -2.55
CA ILE A 178 12.04 -13.13 -2.87
C ILE A 178 11.91 -14.10 -1.70
N ARG A 179 12.04 -13.63 -0.46
CA ARG A 179 11.80 -14.46 0.73
C ARG A 179 10.38 -15.02 0.75
N GLN A 180 9.39 -14.18 0.47
CA GLN A 180 7.98 -14.57 0.46
C GLN A 180 7.64 -15.57 -0.65
N THR A 181 8.34 -15.50 -1.79
CA THR A 181 8.13 -16.42 -2.90
C THR A 181 8.67 -17.82 -2.61
N ALA A 182 9.74 -17.91 -1.81
CA ALA A 182 10.47 -19.14 -1.48
C ALA A 182 10.81 -19.99 -2.72
N ASP A 183 11.08 -19.33 -3.86
CA ASP A 183 11.31 -20.01 -5.14
C ASP A 183 12.81 -20.27 -5.38
N PRO A 184 13.22 -21.54 -5.62
CA PRO A 184 14.58 -21.90 -6.04
C PRO A 184 15.13 -21.14 -7.24
N LEU A 185 14.28 -20.59 -8.13
CA LEU A 185 14.68 -19.75 -9.26
C LEU A 185 15.66 -18.64 -8.85
N PHE A 186 15.46 -18.04 -7.66
CA PHE A 186 16.23 -16.89 -7.22
C PHE A 186 17.60 -17.24 -6.63
N ILE A 187 17.90 -18.52 -6.36
CA ILE A 187 19.14 -18.93 -5.65
C ILE A 187 20.40 -18.43 -6.36
N SER A 188 20.51 -18.62 -7.68
CA SER A 188 21.69 -18.20 -8.43
C SER A 188 21.87 -16.67 -8.43
N TYR A 189 20.77 -15.91 -8.42
CA TYR A 189 20.79 -14.46 -8.40
C TYR A 189 21.10 -13.89 -7.01
N LEU A 190 20.61 -14.54 -5.94
CA LEU A 190 20.98 -14.22 -4.56
C LEU A 190 22.49 -14.36 -4.33
N LYS A 191 23.09 -15.45 -4.85
CA LYS A 191 24.55 -15.65 -4.80
C LYS A 191 25.33 -14.55 -5.53
N GLN A 192 24.86 -14.14 -6.71
CA GLN A 192 25.49 -13.07 -7.47
C GLN A 192 25.38 -11.71 -6.75
N PHE A 193 24.20 -11.38 -6.24
CA PHE A 193 23.97 -10.19 -5.43
C PHE A 193 24.93 -10.15 -4.23
N ARG A 194 25.03 -11.25 -3.49
CA ARG A 194 25.95 -11.36 -2.35
C ARG A 194 27.40 -11.15 -2.76
N SER A 195 27.89 -11.88 -3.76
CA SER A 195 29.28 -11.78 -4.22
C SER A 195 29.66 -10.33 -4.60
N LYS A 196 28.77 -9.64 -5.32
CA LYS A 196 28.92 -8.22 -5.69
C LYS A 196 29.12 -7.32 -4.46
N PHE A 197 28.35 -7.52 -3.40
CA PHE A 197 28.36 -6.65 -2.23
C PHE A 197 29.30 -7.09 -1.12
N GLU A 198 29.61 -8.37 -0.98
CA GLU A 198 30.67 -8.89 -0.11
C GLU A 198 32.03 -8.30 -0.50
N GLN A 199 32.33 -8.23 -1.80
CA GLN A 199 33.53 -7.55 -2.30
C GLN A 199 33.51 -6.05 -1.96
N LYS A 200 32.39 -5.37 -2.18
CA LYS A 200 32.25 -3.94 -1.88
C LYS A 200 32.45 -3.64 -0.39
N ILE A 201 31.89 -4.47 0.49
CA ILE A 201 32.08 -4.36 1.96
C ILE A 201 33.54 -4.63 2.32
N HIS A 202 34.17 -5.63 1.71
CA HIS A 202 35.59 -5.93 1.92
C HIS A 202 36.47 -4.73 1.58
N ASP A 203 36.23 -4.09 0.43
CA ASP A 203 36.94 -2.89 0.00
C ASP A 203 36.73 -1.72 0.98
N TYR A 204 35.50 -1.52 1.49
CA TYR A 204 35.23 -0.51 2.51
C TYR A 204 35.99 -0.76 3.81
N LYS A 205 36.07 -2.01 4.27
CA LYS A 205 36.80 -2.41 5.48
C LYS A 205 38.30 -2.14 5.34
N ILE A 206 38.91 -2.49 4.20
CA ILE A 206 40.34 -2.23 3.93
C ILE A 206 40.64 -0.72 3.91
N ASN A 207 39.73 0.08 3.34
CA ASN A 207 39.88 1.53 3.25
C ASN A 207 39.48 2.29 4.52
N ASN A 208 39.22 1.60 5.63
CA ASN A 208 38.79 2.19 6.92
C ASN A 208 37.56 3.12 6.78
N VAL A 209 36.65 2.79 5.85
CA VAL A 209 35.40 3.53 5.69
C VAL A 209 34.52 3.29 6.92
N ASN A 210 33.85 4.34 7.40
CA ASN A 210 32.98 4.25 8.58
C ASN A 210 31.91 3.17 8.36
N PRO A 211 31.74 2.19 9.29
CA PRO A 211 30.76 1.12 9.17
C PRO A 211 29.32 1.56 8.90
N ILE A 212 28.93 2.75 9.36
CA ILE A 212 27.59 3.31 9.09
C ILE A 212 27.33 3.47 7.59
N ILE A 213 28.37 3.66 6.78
CA ILE A 213 28.25 3.87 5.32
C ILE A 213 27.86 2.57 4.59
N TYR A 214 28.24 1.41 5.12
CA TYR A 214 28.00 0.13 4.47
C TYR A 214 27.12 -0.83 5.27
N SER A 215 26.64 -0.44 6.46
CA SER A 215 25.83 -1.30 7.33
C SER A 215 24.53 -1.77 6.68
N GLU A 216 23.90 -0.93 5.85
CA GLU A 216 22.70 -1.30 5.11
C GLU A 216 23.01 -2.38 4.06
N ILE A 217 24.11 -2.22 3.33
CA ILE A 217 24.58 -3.20 2.35
C ILE A 217 24.92 -4.52 3.06
N GLU A 218 25.62 -4.46 4.20
CA GLU A 218 25.96 -5.64 5.02
C GLU A 218 24.70 -6.36 5.53
N SER A 219 23.68 -5.61 5.97
CA SER A 219 22.38 -6.19 6.35
C SER A 219 21.71 -6.87 5.16
N ASN A 220 21.75 -6.28 3.98
CA ASN A 220 21.15 -6.84 2.77
C ASN A 220 21.90 -8.10 2.29
N VAL A 221 23.22 -8.16 2.42
CA VAL A 221 24.02 -9.38 2.15
C VAL A 221 23.62 -10.51 3.11
N ASN A 222 23.51 -10.22 4.40
CA ASN A 222 23.09 -11.21 5.40
C ASN A 222 21.66 -11.70 5.15
N LEU A 223 20.76 -10.78 4.79
CA LEU A 223 19.39 -11.10 4.40
C LEU A 223 19.35 -12.04 3.19
N ALA A 224 20.14 -11.75 2.14
CA ALA A 224 20.23 -12.60 0.97
C ALA A 224 20.76 -14.01 1.30
N LEU A 225 21.76 -14.12 2.19
CA LEU A 225 22.29 -15.41 2.66
C LEU A 225 21.20 -16.20 3.42
N GLU A 226 20.49 -15.56 4.34
CA GLU A 226 19.41 -16.20 5.11
C GLU A 226 18.33 -16.76 4.17
N ILE A 227 17.93 -15.98 3.15
CA ILE A 227 16.95 -16.41 2.16
C ILE A 227 17.47 -17.60 1.35
N GLU A 228 18.70 -17.50 0.84
CA GLU A 228 19.34 -18.58 0.07
C GLU A 228 19.36 -19.89 0.85
N THR A 229 19.78 -19.84 2.12
CA THR A 229 19.80 -21.00 3.02
C THR A 229 18.39 -21.52 3.27
N SER A 230 17.41 -20.64 3.53
CA SER A 230 16.02 -21.04 3.76
C SER A 230 15.43 -21.79 2.57
N ILE A 231 15.59 -21.24 1.36
CA ILE A 231 15.09 -21.85 0.12
C ILE A 231 15.79 -23.19 -0.15
N SER A 232 17.12 -23.25 0.03
CA SER A 232 17.90 -24.48 -0.19
C SER A 232 17.53 -25.61 0.75
N GLU A 233 17.11 -25.27 1.98
CA GLU A 233 16.68 -26.24 3.00
C GLU A 233 15.16 -26.50 2.99
N GLY A 234 14.41 -25.84 2.10
CA GLY A 234 12.95 -25.96 2.03
C GLY A 234 12.20 -25.36 3.23
N ARG A 235 12.84 -24.45 3.97
CA ARG A 235 12.22 -23.69 5.07
C ARG A 235 11.47 -22.49 4.50
N LYS A 236 10.21 -22.32 4.92
CA LYS A 236 9.37 -21.15 4.59
C LYS A 236 9.46 -20.09 5.67
#